data_AF-A0A6I7QVC2-F1
#
_entry.id   AF-A0A6I7QVC2-F1
#
_cell.length_a   1.000
_cell.length_b   1.000
_cell.length_c   1.000
_cell.angle_alpha   90.00
_cell.angle_beta   90.00
_cell.angle_gamma   90.00
#
_symmetry.space_group_name_H-M   'P 1'
#
loop_
_entity.id
_entity.type
_entity.pdbx_description
1 polymer ?
#
loop_
_entity_poly.entity_id
_entity_poly.type
_entity_poly.pdbx_seq_one_letter_code
_entity_poly.pdbx_strand_id
1 'polypeptide(L)'
;MTMKSTAVFILLLPLLVFASCGPRVTGYAVLLWPETDSALTAGDILPVLETSRLQDTVTVQAGGERVALPAARLSLFESESAARQFQERFSPWRDAYARSLITALPIRTTADRTSTRVYRLRDGEVVKILNRNDEPSDEAGLVDYWYHVLTDNGVTGWVFGRNLELVSAGGRALSPRDDRDRLERLVQDIATATWRPDYFVEMNRTGRINLERFSPRYGFFGNPDERRFEIVMPAYRREIAYQDFSTGANAQAIRFHGADLTIEMRSEDRLRVTFLLNDRQRTEDFVLFPQDIGEIIQAERTRRQQRMEELLLRGNGLISTAFGSMEITERGSVSWEGYERLVPDILPPQFEGNATLEFPLFIADNLFNRYDGALRFTMRGGVTTSFLYTITDDGVRLVYLPDSLISENNVIRSEPATPVILFFRYYQT
;
A
#
# COMPACT_ATOMS: atom_id res chain seq x y z
N MET A 1 -19.80 68.61 -45.68
CA MET A 1 -18.44 68.86 -45.16
C MET A 1 -18.17 67.81 -44.09
N THR A 2 -17.12 67.05 -44.33
CA THR A 2 -16.79 65.71 -43.80
C THR A 2 -16.38 65.71 -42.33
N MET A 3 -16.85 64.73 -41.55
CA MET A 3 -16.17 64.29 -40.32
C MET A 3 -15.98 62.77 -40.29
N LYS A 4 -14.71 62.43 -40.08
CA LYS A 4 -14.02 61.14 -40.10
C LYS A 4 -14.60 60.13 -39.10
N SER A 5 -14.75 58.88 -39.53
CA SER A 5 -14.88 57.71 -38.65
C SER A 5 -13.60 56.87 -38.76
N THR A 6 -12.93 56.68 -37.64
CA THR A 6 -11.65 55.99 -37.51
C THR A 6 -11.93 54.50 -37.29
N ALA A 7 -11.58 53.65 -38.26
CA ALA A 7 -11.69 52.21 -38.13
C ALA A 7 -10.46 51.66 -37.39
N VAL A 8 -10.69 51.00 -36.26
CA VAL A 8 -9.69 50.26 -35.47
C VAL A 8 -9.58 48.85 -36.05
N PHE A 9 -8.40 48.50 -36.54
CA PHE A 9 -8.08 47.20 -37.12
C PHE A 9 -7.66 46.25 -35.98
N ILE A 10 -8.51 45.29 -35.63
CA ILE A 10 -8.20 44.21 -34.68
C ILE A 10 -7.38 43.15 -35.44
N LEU A 11 -6.09 43.05 -35.12
CA LEU A 11 -5.18 42.03 -35.65
C LEU A 11 -5.42 40.71 -34.89
N LEU A 12 -6.12 39.77 -35.51
CA LEU A 12 -6.31 38.41 -35.00
C LEU A 12 -5.02 37.61 -35.21
N LEU A 13 -4.35 37.23 -34.12
CA LEU A 13 -3.18 36.35 -34.11
C LEU A 13 -3.65 34.89 -34.24
N PRO A 14 -3.27 34.11 -35.27
CA PRO A 14 -3.63 32.70 -35.33
C PRO A 14 -2.68 31.90 -34.41
N LEU A 15 -3.28 31.30 -33.38
CA LEU A 15 -2.64 30.33 -32.48
C LEU A 15 -2.31 29.06 -33.31
N LEU A 16 -1.06 28.94 -33.75
CA LEU A 16 -0.50 27.73 -34.37
C LEU A 16 -0.51 26.60 -33.33
N VAL A 17 -1.51 25.73 -33.43
CA VAL A 17 -1.54 24.45 -32.73
C VAL A 17 -0.45 23.58 -33.34
N PHE A 18 0.63 23.33 -32.61
CA PHE A 18 1.60 22.31 -32.94
C PHE A 18 0.90 20.95 -32.92
N ALA A 19 0.49 20.46 -34.10
CA ALA A 19 0.13 19.07 -34.28
C ALA A 19 1.39 18.22 -34.05
N SER A 20 1.48 17.63 -32.87
CA SER A 20 2.44 16.57 -32.58
C SER A 20 2.15 15.40 -33.52
N CYS A 21 2.88 15.32 -34.64
CA CYS A 21 2.93 14.14 -35.51
C CYS A 21 3.69 13.01 -34.80
N GLY A 22 3.12 12.48 -33.72
CA GLY A 22 3.49 11.17 -33.21
C GLY A 22 3.01 10.10 -34.20
N PRO A 23 3.71 8.95 -34.30
CA PRO A 23 3.26 7.85 -35.13
C PRO A 23 1.85 7.42 -34.70
N ARG A 24 0.94 7.30 -35.67
CA ARG A 24 -0.47 6.99 -35.41
C ARG A 24 -0.59 5.56 -34.91
N VAL A 25 -0.80 5.40 -33.61
CA VAL A 25 -1.11 4.10 -32.99
C VAL A 25 -2.50 3.66 -33.46
N THR A 26 -2.58 2.44 -33.99
CA THR A 26 -3.81 1.84 -34.54
C THR A 26 -4.43 0.79 -33.61
N GLY A 27 -3.70 0.38 -32.57
CA GLY A 27 -4.15 -0.56 -31.54
C GLY A 27 -3.01 -0.92 -30.59
N TYR A 28 -3.17 -1.99 -29.84
CA TYR A 28 -2.18 -2.51 -28.90
C TYR A 28 -2.00 -4.01 -29.10
N ALA A 29 -0.79 -4.50 -28.90
CA ALA A 29 -0.46 -5.92 -28.96
C ALA A 29 0.13 -6.37 -27.62
N VAL A 30 -0.17 -7.60 -27.20
CA VAL A 30 0.56 -8.29 -26.13
C VAL A 30 1.46 -9.33 -26.77
N LEU A 31 2.77 -9.25 -26.50
CA LEU A 31 3.74 -10.23 -26.99
C LEU A 31 3.56 -11.57 -26.26
N LEU A 32 3.23 -12.64 -26.99
CA LEU A 32 3.01 -13.96 -26.40
C LEU A 32 4.31 -14.77 -26.36
N TRP A 33 5.11 -14.70 -27.43
CA TRP A 33 6.33 -15.47 -27.58
C TRP A 33 7.46 -14.60 -28.18
N PRO A 34 8.43 -14.14 -27.38
CA PRO A 34 9.57 -13.38 -27.85
C PRO A 34 10.58 -14.26 -28.62
N GLU A 35 11.34 -13.65 -29.53
CA GLU A 35 12.52 -14.32 -30.10
C GLU A 35 13.63 -14.45 -29.05
N THR A 36 14.44 -15.51 -29.15
CA THR A 36 15.46 -15.87 -28.14
C THR A 36 16.46 -14.74 -27.84
N ASP A 37 16.77 -13.91 -28.84
CA ASP A 37 17.73 -12.80 -28.71
C ASP A 37 17.05 -11.41 -28.68
N SER A 38 15.72 -11.38 -28.47
CA SER A 38 14.98 -10.12 -28.37
C SER A 38 15.15 -9.47 -27.01
N ALA A 39 15.24 -8.13 -26.98
CA ALA A 39 15.12 -7.35 -25.75
C ALA A 39 13.69 -7.31 -25.19
N LEU A 40 12.71 -7.81 -25.95
CA LEU A 40 11.30 -7.85 -25.56
C LEU A 40 10.99 -9.11 -24.75
N THR A 41 10.05 -8.98 -23.82
CA THR A 41 9.63 -10.07 -22.93
C THR A 41 8.19 -10.48 -23.20
N ALA A 42 7.87 -11.75 -22.95
CA ALA A 42 6.50 -12.22 -23.03
C ALA A 42 5.62 -11.43 -22.05
N GLY A 43 4.50 -10.91 -22.54
CA GLY A 43 3.59 -10.04 -21.83
C GLY A 43 3.78 -8.56 -22.12
N ASP A 44 4.84 -8.12 -22.81
CA ASP A 44 5.01 -6.71 -23.17
C ASP A 44 3.79 -6.18 -23.94
N ILE A 45 3.29 -5.01 -23.52
CA ILE A 45 2.24 -4.28 -24.23
C ILE A 45 2.91 -3.31 -25.20
N LEU A 46 2.63 -3.50 -26.49
CA LEU A 46 3.30 -2.81 -27.57
C LEU A 46 2.28 -2.02 -28.41
N PRO A 47 2.44 -0.69 -28.57
CA PRO A 47 1.59 0.09 -29.47
C PRO A 47 1.74 -0.41 -30.90
N VAL A 48 0.62 -0.74 -31.55
CA VAL A 48 0.60 -1.19 -32.94
C VAL A 48 0.59 0.03 -33.86
N LEU A 49 1.49 0.03 -34.83
CA LEU A 49 1.60 1.09 -35.84
C LEU A 49 0.94 0.63 -37.14
N GLU A 50 1.22 -0.60 -37.56
CA GLU A 50 0.75 -1.14 -38.83
C GLU A 50 0.65 -2.67 -38.78
N THR A 51 -0.32 -3.23 -39.50
CA THR A 51 -0.47 -4.68 -39.67
C THR A 51 -0.39 -5.03 -41.16
N SER A 52 0.57 -5.89 -41.52
CA SER A 52 0.77 -6.36 -42.89
C SER A 52 0.20 -7.77 -43.07
N ARG A 53 -0.92 -7.88 -43.81
CA ARG A 53 -1.51 -9.19 -44.15
C ARG A 53 -0.70 -9.96 -45.19
N LEU A 54 0.06 -9.26 -46.03
CA LEU A 54 0.88 -9.87 -47.07
C LEU A 54 2.12 -10.56 -46.49
N GLN A 55 2.69 -10.00 -45.42
CA GLN A 55 3.88 -10.51 -44.76
C GLN A 55 3.57 -11.27 -43.45
N ASP A 56 2.30 -11.27 -43.01
CA ASP A 56 1.85 -11.81 -41.73
C ASP A 56 2.62 -11.24 -40.52
N THR A 57 2.87 -9.93 -40.57
CA THR A 57 3.62 -9.19 -39.55
C THR A 57 2.82 -8.03 -38.99
N VAL A 58 3.15 -7.64 -37.76
CA VAL A 58 2.65 -6.45 -37.08
C VAL A 58 3.84 -5.58 -36.72
N THR A 59 3.85 -4.35 -37.21
CA THR A 59 4.84 -3.35 -36.83
C THR A 59 4.40 -2.65 -35.57
N VAL A 60 5.20 -2.74 -34.53
CA VAL A 60 4.95 -2.18 -33.21
C VAL A 60 6.03 -1.16 -32.83
N GLN A 61 5.71 -0.30 -31.86
CA GLN A 61 6.64 0.61 -31.24
C GLN A 61 7.25 -0.05 -29.99
N ALA A 62 8.57 -0.25 -29.97
CA ALA A 62 9.28 -0.85 -28.84
C ALA A 62 10.55 -0.04 -28.53
N GLY A 63 10.70 0.46 -27.29
CA GLY A 63 11.90 1.20 -26.88
C GLY A 63 12.20 2.48 -27.68
N GLY A 64 11.21 3.05 -28.38
CA GLY A 64 11.43 4.20 -29.27
C GLY A 64 11.69 3.82 -30.74
N GLU A 65 11.81 2.53 -31.05
CA GLU A 65 12.05 2.01 -32.40
C GLU A 65 10.81 1.30 -32.97
N ARG A 66 10.79 1.14 -34.30
CA ARG A 66 9.78 0.37 -35.03
C ARG A 66 10.29 -1.04 -35.23
N VAL A 67 9.57 -2.02 -34.70
CA VAL A 67 9.93 -3.44 -34.80
C VAL A 67 8.80 -4.20 -35.48
N ALA A 68 9.11 -4.98 -36.52
CA ALA A 68 8.15 -5.87 -37.16
C ALA A 68 8.21 -7.25 -36.52
N LEU A 69 7.09 -7.73 -35.99
CA LEU A 69 6.98 -9.01 -35.31
C LEU A 69 5.98 -9.93 -36.03
N PRO A 70 6.17 -11.26 -36.01
CA PRO A 70 5.20 -12.20 -36.56
C PRO A 70 3.83 -12.05 -35.89
N ALA A 71 2.76 -11.92 -36.68
CA ALA A 71 1.41 -11.70 -36.15
C ALA A 71 0.96 -12.83 -35.22
N ALA A 72 1.33 -14.07 -35.53
CA ALA A 72 0.98 -15.25 -34.75
C ALA A 72 1.56 -15.28 -33.33
N ARG A 73 2.60 -14.47 -33.05
CA ARG A 73 3.24 -14.36 -31.73
C ARG A 73 2.65 -13.23 -30.88
N LEU A 74 1.59 -12.58 -31.37
CA LEU A 74 0.95 -11.45 -30.73
C LEU A 74 -0.53 -11.72 -30.48
N SER A 75 -1.06 -11.12 -29.42
CA SER A 75 -2.51 -10.95 -29.26
C SER A 75 -2.86 -9.47 -29.45
N LEU A 76 -3.77 -9.16 -30.37
CA LEU A 76 -4.11 -7.80 -30.76
C LEU A 76 -5.38 -7.30 -30.06
N PHE A 77 -5.37 -6.03 -29.66
CA PHE A 77 -6.43 -5.35 -28.93
C PHE A 77 -6.67 -3.95 -29.49
N GLU A 78 -7.92 -3.50 -29.46
CA GLU A 78 -8.29 -2.15 -29.90
C GLU A 78 -7.85 -1.07 -28.90
N SER A 79 -7.77 -1.42 -27.61
CA SER A 79 -7.43 -0.49 -26.53
C SER A 79 -6.34 -1.03 -25.61
N GLU A 80 -5.60 -0.10 -25.01
CA GLU A 80 -4.55 -0.40 -24.05
C GLU A 80 -5.12 -1.07 -22.79
N SER A 81 -6.32 -0.66 -22.37
CA SER A 81 -6.99 -1.25 -21.21
C SER A 81 -7.34 -2.72 -21.43
N ALA A 82 -7.82 -3.09 -22.63
CA ALA A 82 -8.08 -4.49 -22.98
C ALA A 82 -6.78 -5.30 -23.02
N ALA A 83 -5.71 -4.72 -23.58
CA ALA A 83 -4.39 -5.34 -23.58
C ALA A 83 -3.86 -5.58 -22.15
N ARG A 84 -4.02 -4.61 -21.24
CA ARG A 84 -3.66 -4.75 -19.80
C ARG A 84 -4.45 -5.87 -19.13
N GLN A 85 -5.76 -5.93 -19.33
CA GLN A 85 -6.58 -7.02 -18.76
C GLN A 85 -6.15 -8.40 -19.28
N PHE A 86 -5.78 -8.51 -20.55
CA PHE A 86 -5.23 -9.75 -21.07
C PHE A 86 -3.86 -10.06 -20.48
N GLN A 87 -2.96 -9.08 -20.42
CA GLN A 87 -1.63 -9.20 -19.84
C GLN A 87 -1.69 -9.70 -18.39
N GLU A 88 -2.63 -9.21 -17.58
CA GLU A 88 -2.84 -9.66 -16.20
C GLU A 88 -3.21 -11.14 -16.13
N ARG A 89 -4.18 -11.58 -16.96
CA ARG A 89 -4.56 -13.01 -17.05
C ARG A 89 -3.43 -13.90 -17.57
N PHE A 90 -2.61 -13.37 -18.48
CA PHE A 90 -1.48 -14.07 -19.07
C PHE A 90 -0.23 -14.04 -18.17
N SER A 91 -0.18 -13.15 -17.18
CA SER A 91 0.98 -12.94 -16.30
C SER A 91 1.57 -14.22 -15.69
N PRO A 92 0.76 -15.17 -15.17
CA PRO A 92 1.26 -16.44 -14.64
C PRO A 92 1.99 -17.30 -15.67
N TRP A 93 1.69 -17.10 -16.96
CA TRP A 93 2.17 -17.91 -18.07
C TRP A 93 3.28 -17.23 -18.87
N ARG A 94 3.71 -16.01 -18.52
CA ARG A 94 4.72 -15.23 -19.27
C ARG A 94 6.02 -15.99 -19.50
N ASP A 95 6.49 -16.72 -18.50
CA ASP A 95 7.71 -17.53 -18.61
C ASP A 95 7.45 -19.02 -18.79
N ALA A 96 6.19 -19.42 -18.98
CA ALA A 96 5.80 -20.82 -19.11
C ALA A 96 5.82 -21.30 -20.56
N TYR A 97 6.50 -22.42 -20.78
CA TYR A 97 6.56 -23.18 -22.02
C TYR A 97 6.32 -24.65 -21.68
N ALA A 98 6.10 -25.48 -22.70
CA ALA A 98 6.10 -26.91 -22.54
C ALA A 98 6.86 -27.59 -23.66
N ARG A 99 7.51 -28.70 -23.32
CA ARG A 99 8.17 -29.61 -24.25
C ARG A 99 7.32 -30.87 -24.37
N SER A 100 7.05 -31.30 -25.59
CA SER A 100 6.40 -32.59 -25.82
C SER A 100 7.36 -33.74 -25.50
N LEU A 101 6.87 -34.75 -24.78
CA LEU A 101 7.63 -35.95 -24.40
C LEU A 101 7.42 -37.14 -25.34
N ILE A 102 6.56 -36.98 -26.35
CA ILE A 102 6.25 -38.02 -27.33
C ILE A 102 6.08 -37.42 -28.72
N THR A 103 6.31 -38.22 -29.75
CA THR A 103 5.93 -37.85 -31.11
C THR A 103 4.42 -37.99 -31.31
N ALA A 104 3.86 -37.10 -32.12
CA ALA A 104 2.45 -37.03 -32.51
C ALA A 104 1.46 -36.69 -31.38
N LEU A 105 1.90 -35.98 -30.34
CA LEU A 105 1.01 -35.47 -29.29
C LEU A 105 0.00 -34.47 -29.89
N PRO A 106 -1.32 -34.73 -29.81
CA PRO A 106 -2.32 -33.90 -30.48
C PRO A 106 -2.56 -32.56 -29.79
N ILE A 107 -2.59 -31.49 -30.59
CA ILE A 107 -3.25 -30.22 -30.24
C ILE A 107 -4.67 -30.25 -30.80
N ARG A 108 -5.65 -29.83 -29.99
CA ARG A 108 -7.08 -29.90 -30.31
C ARG A 108 -7.76 -28.54 -30.28
N THR A 109 -8.90 -28.44 -30.94
CA THR A 109 -9.70 -27.20 -30.96
C THR A 109 -10.28 -26.83 -29.59
N THR A 110 -10.61 -27.82 -28.76
CA THR A 110 -11.13 -27.63 -27.40
C THR A 110 -10.44 -28.59 -26.43
N ALA A 111 -10.51 -28.30 -25.13
CA ALA A 111 -10.00 -29.14 -24.04
C ALA A 111 -10.84 -30.41 -23.84
N ASP A 112 -10.85 -31.27 -24.87
CA ASP A 112 -11.61 -32.52 -24.91
C ASP A 112 -10.88 -33.51 -25.82
N ARG A 113 -10.65 -34.74 -25.33
CA ARG A 113 -9.94 -35.80 -26.08
C ARG A 113 -10.64 -36.22 -27.38
N THR A 114 -11.94 -35.97 -27.53
CA THR A 114 -12.71 -36.27 -28.73
C THR A 114 -12.74 -35.12 -29.75
N SER A 115 -12.28 -33.94 -29.35
CA SER A 115 -12.27 -32.72 -30.17
C SER A 115 -11.36 -32.82 -31.40
N THR A 116 -11.66 -32.01 -32.42
CA THR A 116 -10.90 -31.95 -33.68
C THR A 116 -9.43 -31.66 -33.40
N ARG A 117 -8.54 -32.48 -33.98
CA ARG A 117 -7.09 -32.27 -33.90
C ARG A 117 -6.64 -31.28 -34.98
N VAL A 118 -5.95 -30.23 -34.56
CA VAL A 118 -5.44 -29.16 -35.43
C VAL A 118 -3.95 -29.26 -35.68
N TYR A 119 -3.20 -29.93 -34.79
CA TYR A 119 -1.75 -30.12 -34.93
C TYR A 119 -1.27 -31.39 -34.23
N ARG A 120 -0.03 -31.79 -34.54
CA ARG A 120 0.67 -32.91 -33.90
C ARG A 120 2.09 -32.46 -33.55
N LEU A 121 2.37 -32.37 -32.27
CA LEU A 121 3.70 -32.05 -31.77
C LEU A 121 4.65 -33.22 -32.02
N ARG A 122 5.89 -32.90 -32.37
CA ARG A 122 7.01 -33.84 -32.42
C ARG A 122 7.59 -34.02 -31.02
N ASP A 123 8.29 -35.13 -30.81
CA ASP A 123 9.06 -35.30 -29.59
C ASP A 123 10.08 -34.15 -29.42
N GLY A 124 10.15 -33.59 -28.21
CA GLY A 124 10.98 -32.43 -27.89
C GLY A 124 10.49 -31.08 -28.43
N GLU A 125 9.38 -31.03 -29.19
CA GLU A 125 8.85 -29.77 -29.72
C GLU A 125 8.37 -28.88 -28.57
N VAL A 126 8.86 -27.64 -28.56
CA VAL A 126 8.52 -26.64 -27.53
C VAL A 126 7.33 -25.82 -28.01
N VAL A 127 6.42 -25.55 -27.08
CA VAL A 127 5.26 -24.66 -27.27
C VAL A 127 5.20 -23.63 -26.16
N LYS A 128 4.62 -22.47 -26.47
CA LYS A 128 4.29 -21.45 -25.50
C LYS A 128 2.99 -21.80 -24.78
N ILE A 129 2.99 -21.75 -23.44
CA ILE A 129 1.75 -21.89 -22.66
C ILE A 129 1.06 -20.54 -22.60
N LEU A 130 -0.22 -20.51 -22.95
CA LEU A 130 -1.06 -19.32 -22.93
C LEU A 130 -2.04 -19.33 -21.75
N ASN A 131 -2.55 -20.51 -21.41
CA ASN A 131 -3.42 -20.73 -20.25
C ASN A 131 -3.57 -22.23 -19.95
N ARG A 132 -4.39 -22.57 -18.95
CA ARG A 132 -4.83 -23.91 -18.61
C ARG A 132 -6.27 -23.88 -18.06
N ASN A 133 -6.95 -25.01 -18.01
CA ASN A 133 -8.22 -25.16 -17.29
C ASN A 133 -8.07 -25.09 -15.77
N ASP A 134 -9.08 -24.59 -15.06
CA ASP A 134 -9.00 -24.35 -13.61
C ASP A 134 -8.81 -25.64 -12.79
N GLU A 135 -9.48 -26.72 -13.23
CA GLU A 135 -9.45 -28.04 -12.59
C GLU A 135 -8.87 -29.12 -13.51
N PRO A 136 -8.17 -30.13 -12.97
CA PRO A 136 -7.72 -31.29 -13.74
C PRO A 136 -8.90 -32.03 -14.39
N SER A 137 -8.70 -32.55 -15.59
CA SER A 137 -9.66 -33.39 -16.30
C SER A 137 -9.25 -34.85 -16.22
N ASP A 138 -10.24 -35.73 -16.05
CA ASP A 138 -10.06 -37.18 -16.18
C ASP A 138 -10.32 -37.62 -17.62
N GLU A 139 -9.25 -37.94 -18.34
CA GLU A 139 -9.29 -38.42 -19.71
C GLU A 139 -9.05 -39.93 -19.75
N ALA A 140 -10.13 -40.68 -19.55
CA ALA A 140 -10.13 -42.16 -19.58
C ALA A 140 -9.19 -42.79 -18.53
N GLY A 141 -9.27 -42.32 -17.28
CA GLY A 141 -8.48 -42.79 -16.15
C GLY A 141 -7.14 -42.08 -15.99
N LEU A 142 -6.89 -41.04 -16.79
CA LEU A 142 -5.68 -40.24 -16.75
C LEU A 142 -6.06 -38.84 -16.31
N VAL A 143 -5.63 -38.43 -15.11
CA VAL A 143 -5.96 -37.12 -14.54
C VAL A 143 -4.81 -36.16 -14.78
N ASP A 144 -5.06 -35.09 -15.53
CA ASP A 144 -4.13 -33.98 -15.74
C ASP A 144 -4.88 -32.73 -16.23
N TYR A 145 -4.18 -31.61 -16.37
CA TYR A 145 -4.73 -30.39 -16.91
C TYR A 145 -4.68 -30.36 -18.44
N TRP A 146 -5.58 -29.57 -19.03
CA TRP A 146 -5.50 -29.15 -20.42
C TRP A 146 -4.84 -27.78 -20.49
N TYR A 147 -3.83 -27.67 -21.35
CA TYR A 147 -3.08 -26.43 -21.58
C TYR A 147 -3.45 -25.84 -22.92
N HIS A 148 -3.78 -24.54 -22.95
CA HIS A 148 -3.91 -23.78 -24.18
C HIS A 148 -2.52 -23.32 -24.60
N VAL A 149 -2.11 -23.70 -25.80
CA VAL A 149 -0.74 -23.54 -26.28
C VAL A 149 -0.69 -22.79 -27.61
N LEU A 150 0.48 -22.21 -27.88
CA LEU A 150 0.88 -21.63 -29.16
C LEU A 150 2.14 -22.35 -29.62
N THR A 151 2.17 -22.84 -30.85
CA THR A 151 3.36 -23.39 -31.49
C THR A 151 4.19 -22.30 -32.17
N ASP A 152 5.45 -22.59 -32.45
CA ASP A 152 6.36 -21.63 -33.09
C ASP A 152 5.87 -21.15 -34.47
N ASN A 153 5.21 -22.04 -35.21
CA ASN A 153 4.60 -21.75 -36.50
C ASN A 153 3.17 -21.16 -36.41
N GLY A 154 2.72 -20.75 -35.22
CA GLY A 154 1.49 -19.98 -35.06
C GLY A 154 0.20 -20.79 -34.86
N VAL A 155 0.27 -22.10 -34.68
CA VAL A 155 -0.91 -22.92 -34.40
C VAL A 155 -1.27 -22.84 -32.92
N THR A 156 -2.54 -22.55 -32.64
CA THR A 156 -3.09 -22.48 -31.28
C THR A 156 -4.11 -23.59 -31.03
N GLY A 157 -4.21 -24.03 -29.78
CA GLY A 157 -5.21 -25.00 -29.34
C GLY A 157 -4.87 -25.62 -28.00
N TRP A 158 -5.54 -26.73 -27.68
CA TRP A 158 -5.47 -27.38 -26.37
C TRP A 158 -4.71 -28.71 -26.42
N VAL A 159 -3.83 -28.93 -25.44
CA VAL A 159 -3.03 -30.15 -25.29
C VAL A 159 -3.20 -30.69 -23.88
N PHE A 160 -3.42 -32.00 -23.77
CA PHE A 160 -3.52 -32.67 -22.47
C PHE A 160 -2.13 -32.85 -21.83
N GLY A 161 -2.00 -32.46 -20.57
CA GLY A 161 -0.73 -32.25 -19.86
C GLY A 161 0.15 -33.49 -19.69
N ARG A 162 -0.42 -34.69 -19.76
CA ARG A 162 0.27 -35.93 -19.36
C ARG A 162 1.59 -36.21 -20.08
N ASN A 163 1.72 -35.75 -21.32
CA ASN A 163 2.94 -35.92 -22.11
C ASN A 163 3.62 -34.59 -22.42
N LEU A 164 3.43 -33.61 -21.53
CA LEU A 164 4.11 -32.32 -21.55
C LEU A 164 5.02 -32.21 -20.32
N GLU A 165 6.23 -31.72 -20.54
CA GLU A 165 7.10 -31.20 -19.49
C GLU A 165 7.03 -29.67 -19.54
N LEU A 166 6.55 -29.03 -18.47
CA LEU A 166 6.58 -27.58 -18.37
C LEU A 166 8.03 -27.11 -18.19
N VAL A 167 8.44 -26.07 -18.91
CA VAL A 167 9.79 -25.49 -18.86
C VAL A 167 9.72 -23.97 -18.85
N SER A 168 10.73 -23.32 -18.28
CA SER A 168 10.89 -21.87 -18.33
C SER A 168 11.43 -21.41 -19.69
N ALA A 169 11.41 -20.10 -19.95
CA ALA A 169 12.06 -19.52 -21.14
C ALA A 169 13.54 -19.95 -21.30
N GLY A 170 14.25 -20.17 -20.18
CA GLY A 170 15.64 -20.66 -20.16
C GLY A 170 15.78 -22.20 -20.24
N GLY A 171 14.70 -22.93 -20.49
CA GLY A 171 14.72 -24.39 -20.65
C GLY A 171 14.79 -25.19 -19.35
N ARG A 172 14.64 -24.55 -18.18
CA ARG A 172 14.59 -25.22 -16.88
C ARG A 172 13.21 -25.84 -16.68
N ALA A 173 13.13 -27.11 -16.27
CA ALA A 173 11.85 -27.73 -15.90
C ALA A 173 11.12 -26.91 -14.81
N LEU A 174 9.83 -26.66 -15.03
CA LEU A 174 8.90 -26.06 -14.08
C LEU A 174 8.09 -27.18 -13.45
N SER A 175 8.40 -27.54 -12.20
CA SER A 175 7.63 -28.51 -11.44
C SER A 175 6.51 -27.81 -10.67
N PRO A 176 5.23 -28.22 -10.80
CA PRO A 176 4.14 -27.71 -9.94
C PRO A 176 4.41 -27.88 -8.44
N ARG A 177 5.24 -28.85 -8.05
CA ARG A 177 5.69 -29.01 -6.66
C ARG A 177 6.61 -27.86 -6.24
N ASP A 178 7.52 -27.42 -7.10
CA ASP A 178 8.47 -26.35 -6.75
C ASP A 178 7.76 -25.01 -6.52
N ASP A 179 6.70 -24.72 -7.30
CA ASP A 179 5.90 -23.50 -7.15
C ASP A 179 5.04 -23.54 -5.88
N ARG A 180 4.42 -24.71 -5.59
CA ARG A 180 3.68 -24.91 -4.33
C ARG A 180 4.61 -24.80 -3.13
N ASP A 181 5.76 -25.48 -3.16
CA ASP A 181 6.77 -25.43 -2.09
C ASP A 181 7.30 -24.01 -1.88
N ARG A 182 7.47 -23.23 -2.95
CA ARG A 182 7.87 -21.82 -2.87
C ARG A 182 6.79 -20.97 -2.21
N LEU A 183 5.53 -21.15 -2.59
CA LEU A 183 4.41 -20.42 -1.99
C LEU A 183 4.24 -20.77 -0.52
N GLU A 184 4.37 -22.06 -0.17
CA GLU A 184 4.31 -22.54 1.22
C GLU A 184 5.42 -21.93 2.08
N ARG A 185 6.66 -21.88 1.56
CA ARG A 185 7.77 -21.17 2.24
C ARG A 185 7.46 -19.69 2.45
N LEU A 186 6.95 -19.00 1.43
CA LEU A 186 6.62 -17.57 1.55
C LEU A 186 5.53 -17.32 2.61
N VAL A 187 4.46 -18.13 2.63
CA VAL A 187 3.43 -18.02 3.67
C VAL A 187 4.01 -18.29 5.06
N GLN A 188 4.89 -19.29 5.19
CA GLN A 188 5.59 -19.58 6.44
C GLN A 188 6.46 -18.40 6.90
N ASP A 189 7.23 -17.80 5.99
CA ASP A 189 8.09 -16.65 6.29
C ASP A 189 7.26 -15.44 6.74
N ILE A 190 6.15 -15.15 6.05
CA ILE A 190 5.21 -14.10 6.43
C ILE A 190 4.61 -14.38 7.82
N ALA A 191 4.15 -15.61 8.06
CA ALA A 191 3.44 -15.98 9.29
C ALA A 191 4.34 -16.00 10.53
N THR A 192 5.62 -16.34 10.37
CA THR A 192 6.59 -16.42 11.47
C THR A 192 7.24 -15.08 11.81
N ALA A 193 7.26 -14.14 10.87
CA ALA A 193 7.73 -12.79 11.12
C ALA A 193 6.71 -11.94 11.88
N THR A 194 7.20 -10.91 12.58
CA THR A 194 6.35 -9.93 13.26
C THR A 194 6.28 -8.65 12.43
N TRP A 195 5.13 -8.39 11.84
CA TRP A 195 4.91 -7.24 10.97
C TRP A 195 4.28 -6.09 11.77
N ARG A 196 4.88 -4.90 11.72
CA ARG A 196 4.39 -3.71 12.44
C ARG A 196 3.62 -2.78 11.50
N PRO A 197 2.69 -1.98 12.01
CA PRO A 197 2.00 -1.00 11.17
C PRO A 197 3.00 -0.05 10.51
N ASP A 198 2.83 0.22 9.22
CA ASP A 198 3.80 1.01 8.44
C ASP A 198 4.05 2.41 9.04
N TYR A 199 3.04 3.00 9.68
CA TYR A 199 3.17 4.30 10.34
C TYR A 199 4.21 4.34 11.48
N PHE A 200 4.70 3.19 11.98
CA PHE A 200 5.80 3.13 12.95
C PHE A 200 7.09 3.72 12.36
N VAL A 201 7.34 3.51 11.06
CA VAL A 201 8.52 4.05 10.37
C VAL A 201 8.52 5.56 10.40
N GLU A 202 7.37 6.18 10.11
CA GLU A 202 7.24 7.64 10.12
C GLU A 202 7.35 8.23 11.52
N MET A 203 6.73 7.60 12.53
CA MET A 203 6.87 8.02 13.93
C MET A 203 8.35 7.96 14.37
N ASN A 204 9.04 6.86 14.08
CA ASN A 204 10.46 6.70 14.42
C ASN A 204 11.34 7.72 13.69
N ARG A 205 11.13 7.90 12.38
CA ARG A 205 11.90 8.84 11.54
C ARG A 205 11.76 10.28 12.02
N THR A 206 10.57 10.67 12.48
CA THR A 206 10.29 12.05 12.93
C THR A 206 10.54 12.27 14.43
N GLY A 207 10.75 11.20 15.20
CA GLY A 207 10.83 11.24 16.66
C GLY A 207 9.49 11.62 17.34
N ARG A 208 8.38 11.66 16.60
CA ARG A 208 7.05 12.04 17.11
C ARG A 208 6.26 10.78 17.49
N ILE A 209 6.64 10.20 18.63
CA ILE A 209 6.11 8.91 19.09
C ILE A 209 4.79 9.09 19.84
N ASN A 210 3.66 8.76 19.21
CA ASN A 210 2.38 8.66 19.91
C ASN A 210 2.25 7.30 20.60
N LEU A 211 2.47 7.25 21.92
CA LEU A 211 2.41 6.01 22.72
C LEU A 211 1.05 5.29 22.73
N GLU A 212 -0.05 5.96 22.36
CA GLU A 212 -1.36 5.31 22.21
C GLU A 212 -1.44 4.47 20.93
N ARG A 213 -0.62 4.82 19.93
CA ARG A 213 -0.59 4.18 18.60
C ARG A 213 0.69 3.37 18.36
N PHE A 214 1.74 3.62 19.13
CA PHE A 214 3.05 2.98 19.04
C PHE A 214 3.22 2.00 20.20
N SER A 215 2.85 0.74 19.98
CA SER A 215 2.85 -0.31 21.00
C SER A 215 3.33 -1.64 20.43
N PRO A 216 4.10 -2.45 21.18
CA PRO A 216 4.58 -3.76 20.73
C PRO A 216 3.46 -4.78 20.51
N ARG A 217 2.23 -4.52 20.96
CA ARG A 217 1.07 -5.36 20.67
C ARG A 217 0.48 -5.15 19.28
N TYR A 218 0.76 -4.02 18.63
CA TYR A 218 0.16 -3.70 17.34
C TYR A 218 0.95 -4.32 16.20
N GLY A 219 0.23 -4.86 15.21
CA GLY A 219 0.84 -5.54 14.09
C GLY A 219 -0.05 -6.57 13.43
N PHE A 220 0.59 -7.33 12.54
CA PHE A 220 0.05 -8.48 11.86
C PHE A 220 0.90 -9.70 12.22
N PHE A 221 0.23 -10.73 12.74
CA PHE A 221 0.84 -11.90 13.34
C PHE A 221 0.25 -13.17 12.72
N GLY A 222 1.09 -14.12 12.35
CA GLY A 222 0.63 -15.42 11.86
C GLY A 222 0.84 -16.53 12.87
N ASN A 223 -0.01 -17.55 12.79
CA ASN A 223 0.19 -18.85 13.40
C ASN A 223 -0.07 -19.92 12.31
N PRO A 224 0.98 -20.41 11.64
CA PRO A 224 0.84 -21.33 10.52
C PRO A 224 0.29 -22.70 10.97
N ASP A 225 0.63 -23.15 12.19
CA ASP A 225 0.15 -24.43 12.74
C ASP A 225 -1.37 -24.41 12.95
N GLU A 226 -1.92 -23.27 13.36
CA GLU A 226 -3.35 -23.06 13.54
C GLU A 226 -4.06 -22.53 12.28
N ARG A 227 -3.34 -22.32 11.18
CA ARG A 227 -3.83 -21.67 9.95
C ARG A 227 -4.61 -20.39 10.25
N ARG A 228 -4.01 -19.51 11.04
CA ARG A 228 -4.64 -18.26 11.50
C ARG A 228 -3.70 -17.08 11.34
N PHE A 229 -4.28 -15.93 11.01
CA PHE A 229 -3.63 -14.64 11.17
C PHE A 229 -4.41 -13.77 12.15
N GLU A 230 -3.71 -12.85 12.79
CA GLU A 230 -4.25 -11.87 13.70
C GLU A 230 -3.75 -10.46 13.34
N ILE A 231 -4.69 -9.52 13.25
CA ILE A 231 -4.42 -8.09 13.09
C ILE A 231 -4.80 -7.40 14.39
N VAL A 232 -3.84 -6.68 14.99
CA VAL A 232 -4.06 -5.90 16.20
C VAL A 232 -3.72 -4.45 15.91
N MET A 233 -4.73 -3.58 15.96
CA MET A 233 -4.62 -2.15 15.72
C MET A 233 -5.13 -1.39 16.96
N PRO A 234 -4.88 -0.07 17.08
CA PRO A 234 -5.38 0.70 18.22
C PRO A 234 -6.91 0.64 18.39
N ALA A 235 -7.65 0.60 17.28
CA ALA A 235 -9.10 0.66 17.29
C ALA A 235 -9.81 -0.70 17.20
N TYR A 236 -9.11 -1.78 16.82
CA TYR A 236 -9.73 -3.08 16.60
C TYR A 236 -8.72 -4.23 16.67
N ARG A 237 -9.26 -5.42 16.90
CA ARG A 237 -8.55 -6.70 16.82
C ARG A 237 -9.33 -7.62 15.88
N ARG A 238 -8.65 -8.30 14.96
CA ARG A 238 -9.27 -9.21 14.00
C ARG A 238 -8.46 -10.49 13.86
N GLU A 239 -9.07 -11.61 14.23
CA GLU A 239 -8.55 -12.94 13.95
C GLU A 239 -9.17 -13.49 12.66
N ILE A 240 -8.37 -14.14 11.82
CA ILE A 240 -8.74 -14.65 10.51
C ILE A 240 -8.19 -16.06 10.36
N ALA A 241 -9.05 -17.07 10.41
CA ALA A 241 -8.69 -18.45 10.10
C ALA A 241 -8.84 -18.69 8.58
N TYR A 242 -7.93 -19.47 7.99
CA TYR A 242 -7.96 -19.83 6.57
C TYR A 242 -7.90 -21.35 6.38
N GLN A 243 -8.41 -21.83 5.25
CA GLN A 243 -8.44 -23.25 4.91
C GLN A 243 -7.27 -23.64 4.01
N ASP A 244 -6.99 -22.82 3.00
CA ASP A 244 -5.92 -23.01 2.02
C ASP A 244 -5.48 -21.65 1.46
N PHE A 245 -4.48 -21.62 0.59
CA PHE A 245 -4.04 -20.43 -0.11
C PHE A 245 -3.55 -20.72 -1.53
N SER A 246 -3.60 -19.70 -2.38
CA SER A 246 -3.09 -19.74 -3.75
C SER A 246 -2.46 -18.41 -4.11
N THR A 247 -1.71 -18.38 -5.22
CA THR A 247 -1.33 -17.12 -5.85
C THR A 247 -2.59 -16.29 -6.14
N GLY A 248 -2.51 -15.00 -5.90
CA GLY A 248 -3.57 -14.03 -6.10
C GLY A 248 -3.58 -13.47 -7.52
N ALA A 249 -4.13 -12.25 -7.69
CA ALA A 249 -4.25 -11.59 -8.98
C ALA A 249 -2.90 -11.27 -9.66
N ASN A 250 -1.82 -11.21 -8.88
CA ASN A 250 -0.45 -11.07 -9.37
C ASN A 250 0.48 -12.01 -8.59
N ALA A 251 1.71 -12.18 -9.08
CA ALA A 251 2.69 -13.10 -8.49
C ALA A 251 3.16 -12.71 -7.06
N GLN A 252 2.85 -11.49 -6.63
CA GLN A 252 3.19 -10.95 -5.31
C GLN A 252 2.02 -11.03 -4.32
N ALA A 253 0.83 -11.37 -4.81
CA ALA A 253 -0.37 -11.51 -4.00
C ALA A 253 -0.62 -12.97 -3.66
N ILE A 254 -1.08 -13.21 -2.44
CA ILE A 254 -1.49 -14.51 -1.91
C ILE A 254 -2.95 -14.36 -1.48
N ARG A 255 -3.83 -15.17 -2.05
CA ARG A 255 -5.23 -15.25 -1.67
C ARG A 255 -5.41 -16.40 -0.70
N PHE A 256 -6.02 -16.13 0.45
CA PHE A 256 -6.35 -17.14 1.44
C PHE A 256 -7.82 -17.55 1.28
N HIS A 257 -8.07 -18.84 1.12
CA HIS A 257 -9.39 -19.42 0.90
C HIS A 257 -10.07 -19.78 2.23
N GLY A 258 -11.40 -19.71 2.26
CA GLY A 258 -12.16 -19.80 3.51
C GLY A 258 -12.02 -18.56 4.41
N ALA A 259 -11.34 -17.52 3.91
CA ALA A 259 -11.12 -16.23 4.56
C ALA A 259 -11.29 -15.11 3.52
N ASP A 260 -11.80 -13.97 3.95
CA ASP A 260 -11.67 -12.74 3.17
C ASP A 260 -10.32 -12.10 3.49
N LEU A 261 -9.23 -12.71 2.99
CA LEU A 261 -7.86 -12.25 3.23
C LEU A 261 -7.02 -12.36 1.97
N THR A 262 -6.33 -11.27 1.65
CA THR A 262 -5.29 -11.23 0.62
C THR A 262 -4.08 -10.49 1.17
N ILE A 263 -2.91 -11.09 1.02
CA ILE A 263 -1.62 -10.50 1.40
C ILE A 263 -0.84 -10.24 0.13
N GLU A 264 -0.36 -9.02 -0.06
CA GLU A 264 0.46 -8.63 -1.20
C GLU A 264 1.83 -8.17 -0.72
N MET A 265 2.89 -8.85 -1.18
CA MET A 265 4.28 -8.41 -0.99
C MET A 265 4.53 -7.15 -1.82
N ARG A 266 4.81 -6.02 -1.17
CA ARG A 266 5.17 -4.77 -1.88
C ARG A 266 6.68 -4.64 -2.07
N SER A 267 7.43 -5.17 -1.10
CA SER A 267 8.88 -5.37 -1.09
C SER A 267 9.19 -6.51 -0.12
N GLU A 268 10.46 -6.90 0.02
CA GLU A 268 10.87 -7.96 0.97
C GLU A 268 10.51 -7.64 2.43
N ASP A 269 10.39 -6.36 2.76
CA ASP A 269 10.13 -5.84 4.10
C ASP A 269 8.76 -5.18 4.26
N ARG A 270 7.90 -5.15 3.22
CA ARG A 270 6.58 -4.49 3.26
C ARG A 270 5.46 -5.35 2.71
N LEU A 271 4.36 -5.37 3.44
CA LEU A 271 3.12 -6.06 3.08
C LEU A 271 1.97 -5.08 2.97
N ARG A 272 1.06 -5.40 2.05
CA ARG A 272 -0.30 -4.87 2.04
C ARG A 272 -1.27 -6.00 2.36
N VAL A 273 -2.06 -5.83 3.41
CA VAL A 273 -3.03 -6.82 3.87
C VAL A 273 -4.43 -6.28 3.64
N THR A 274 -5.23 -7.00 2.86
CA THR A 274 -6.62 -6.65 2.56
C THR A 274 -7.55 -7.70 3.15
N PHE A 275 -8.54 -7.26 3.92
CA PHE A 275 -9.44 -8.14 4.65
C PHE A 275 -10.82 -7.53 4.90
N LEU A 276 -11.78 -8.33 5.37
CA LEU A 276 -13.11 -7.86 5.75
C LEU A 276 -13.18 -7.51 7.25
N LEU A 277 -13.67 -6.31 7.55
CA LEU A 277 -13.97 -5.83 8.90
C LEU A 277 -15.34 -5.15 8.92
N ASN A 278 -16.29 -5.69 9.71
CA ASN A 278 -17.67 -5.20 9.78
C ASN A 278 -18.31 -5.05 8.39
N ASP A 279 -18.22 -6.12 7.58
CA ASP A 279 -18.75 -6.21 6.20
C ASP A 279 -18.20 -5.16 5.22
N ARG A 280 -17.06 -4.54 5.56
CA ARG A 280 -16.36 -3.60 4.69
C ARG A 280 -14.93 -4.04 4.47
N GLN A 281 -14.50 -3.97 3.22
CA GLN A 281 -13.11 -4.21 2.87
C GLN A 281 -12.22 -3.15 3.53
N ARG A 282 -11.16 -3.61 4.18
CA ARG A 282 -10.10 -2.81 4.78
C ARG A 282 -8.77 -3.23 4.20
N THR A 283 -7.88 -2.26 4.10
CA THR A 283 -6.51 -2.45 3.63
C THR A 283 -5.60 -1.76 4.64
N GLU A 284 -4.62 -2.50 5.14
CA GLU A 284 -3.60 -2.00 6.06
C GLU A 284 -2.22 -2.33 5.48
N ASP A 285 -1.27 -1.43 5.66
CA ASP A 285 0.12 -1.62 5.23
C ASP A 285 0.98 -1.92 6.46
N PHE A 286 1.82 -2.95 6.35
CA PHE A 286 2.71 -3.41 7.41
C PHE A 286 4.16 -3.52 6.92
N VAL A 287 5.11 -3.49 7.86
CA VAL A 287 6.54 -3.49 7.60
C VAL A 287 7.29 -4.35 8.61
N LEU A 288 8.38 -4.99 8.19
CA LEU A 288 9.38 -5.52 9.12
C LEU A 288 10.10 -4.35 9.78
N PHE A 289 9.89 -4.19 11.09
CA PHE A 289 10.43 -3.07 11.84
C PHE A 289 11.61 -3.54 12.70
N PRO A 290 12.87 -3.32 12.27
CA PRO A 290 14.04 -3.92 12.91
C PRO A 290 14.46 -3.21 14.22
N GLN A 291 13.92 -2.03 14.53
CA GLN A 291 14.27 -1.29 15.73
C GLN A 291 13.56 -1.84 16.98
N ASP A 292 14.19 -1.68 18.15
CA ASP A 292 13.58 -2.05 19.42
C ASP A 292 12.47 -1.05 19.82
N ILE A 293 11.22 -1.52 19.71
CA ILE A 293 10.03 -0.75 20.07
C ILE A 293 10.04 -0.35 21.55
N GLY A 294 10.56 -1.23 22.42
CA GLY A 294 10.66 -0.99 23.85
C GLY A 294 11.60 0.19 24.15
N GLU A 295 12.78 0.21 23.52
CA GLU A 295 13.74 1.32 23.65
C GLU A 295 13.14 2.65 23.16
N ILE A 296 12.46 2.65 22.02
CA ILE A 296 11.79 3.86 21.48
C ILE A 296 10.71 4.36 22.44
N ILE A 297 9.91 3.45 23.01
CA ILE A 297 8.88 3.80 24.01
C ILE A 297 9.52 4.39 25.26
N GLN A 298 10.62 3.81 25.76
CA GLN A 298 11.30 4.35 26.93
C GLN A 298 11.91 5.72 26.65
N ALA A 299 12.54 5.91 25.49
CA ALA A 299 13.09 7.21 25.08
C ALA A 299 12.00 8.31 25.06
N GLU A 300 10.81 8.00 24.53
CA GLU A 300 9.69 8.95 24.54
C GLU A 300 9.18 9.23 25.96
N ARG A 301 9.13 8.22 26.85
CA ARG A 301 8.76 8.44 28.25
C ARG A 301 9.77 9.33 28.97
N THR A 302 11.06 9.09 28.76
CA THR A 302 12.13 9.93 29.30
C THR A 302 12.03 11.36 28.77
N ARG A 303 11.74 11.56 27.49
CA ARG A 303 11.51 12.90 26.92
C ARG A 303 10.37 13.62 27.64
N ARG A 304 9.23 12.95 27.87
CA ARG A 304 8.09 13.55 28.58
C ARG A 304 8.44 13.92 30.02
N GLN A 305 9.20 13.07 30.70
CA GLN A 305 9.68 13.32 32.06
C GLN A 305 10.60 14.55 32.11
N GLN A 306 11.55 14.66 31.18
CA GLN A 306 12.43 15.84 31.09
C GLN A 306 11.65 17.14 30.85
N ARG A 307 10.56 17.10 30.06
CA ARG A 307 9.69 18.27 29.88
C ARG A 307 8.91 18.64 31.14
N MET A 308 8.49 17.66 31.93
CA MET A 308 7.90 17.91 33.24
C MET A 308 8.91 18.56 34.19
N GLU A 309 10.14 18.03 34.26
CA GLU A 309 11.21 18.60 35.07
C GLU A 309 11.55 20.04 34.66
N GLU A 310 11.63 20.31 33.36
CA GLU A 310 11.86 21.66 32.81
C GLU A 310 10.74 22.64 33.21
N LEU A 311 9.48 22.20 33.15
CA LEU A 311 8.33 23.00 33.58
C LEU A 311 8.40 23.34 35.08
N LEU A 312 8.82 22.39 35.92
CA LEU A 312 8.81 22.52 37.37
C LEU A 312 10.10 23.15 37.94
N LEU A 313 11.15 23.31 37.14
CA LEU A 313 12.45 23.83 37.56
C LEU A 313 12.36 25.20 38.27
N ARG A 314 11.39 26.03 37.88
CA ARG A 314 11.17 27.38 38.42
C ARG A 314 10.18 27.42 39.59
N GLY A 315 9.43 26.35 39.81
CA GLY A 315 8.40 26.26 40.83
C GLY A 315 7.34 25.22 40.47
N ASN A 316 6.79 24.59 41.50
CA ASN A 316 5.68 23.63 41.40
C ASN A 316 4.30 24.30 41.46
N GLY A 317 4.24 25.58 41.84
CA GLY A 317 3.03 26.39 41.85
C GLY A 317 2.95 27.34 40.66
N LEU A 318 1.75 27.48 40.09
CA LEU A 318 1.41 28.42 39.02
C LEU A 318 0.22 29.27 39.45
N ILE A 319 0.33 30.61 39.44
CA ILE A 319 -0.75 31.51 39.89
C ILE A 319 -1.12 32.55 38.85
N SER A 320 -2.42 32.79 38.69
CA SER A 320 -2.99 33.80 37.81
C SER A 320 -4.12 34.54 38.52
N THR A 321 -4.10 35.87 38.46
CA THR A 321 -5.19 36.70 38.99
C THR A 321 -6.50 36.50 38.24
N ALA A 322 -6.43 36.03 36.99
CA ALA A 322 -7.61 35.84 36.14
C ALA A 322 -8.09 34.38 36.10
N PHE A 323 -7.22 33.42 36.38
CA PHE A 323 -7.45 31.99 36.10
C PHE A 323 -7.14 31.07 37.28
N GLY A 324 -6.89 31.65 38.47
CA GLY A 324 -6.68 30.89 39.69
C GLY A 324 -5.26 30.35 39.85
N SER A 325 -5.10 29.33 40.70
CA SER A 325 -3.81 28.73 41.02
C SER A 325 -3.79 27.24 40.76
N MET A 326 -2.66 26.73 40.29
CA MET A 326 -2.37 25.31 40.10
C MET A 326 -1.16 24.89 40.94
N GLU A 327 -1.27 23.74 41.58
CA GLU A 327 -0.13 23.01 42.15
C GLU A 327 0.11 21.74 41.34
N ILE A 328 1.36 21.54 40.91
CA ILE A 328 1.75 20.46 40.01
C ILE A 328 2.82 19.61 40.68
N THR A 329 2.56 18.32 40.79
CA THR A 329 3.53 17.34 41.30
C THR A 329 4.50 16.90 40.20
N GLU A 330 5.64 16.32 40.57
CA GLU A 330 6.61 15.72 39.62
C GLU A 330 6.00 14.63 38.72
N ARG A 331 4.91 13.99 39.17
CA ARG A 331 4.17 12.98 38.39
C ARG A 331 3.08 13.59 37.50
N GLY A 332 2.98 14.91 37.46
CA GLY A 332 1.99 15.64 36.67
C GLY A 332 0.59 15.70 37.29
N SER A 333 0.36 15.20 38.52
CA SER A 333 -0.92 15.46 39.19
C SER A 333 -1.09 16.96 39.44
N VAL A 334 -2.26 17.49 39.12
CA VAL A 334 -2.61 18.91 39.21
C VAL A 334 -3.81 19.10 40.12
N SER A 335 -3.67 19.99 41.10
CA SER A 335 -4.78 20.63 41.81
C SER A 335 -4.93 22.05 41.29
N TRP A 336 -6.12 22.44 40.86
CA TRP A 336 -6.44 23.74 40.28
C TRP A 336 -7.64 24.36 41.02
N GLU A 337 -7.44 25.54 41.60
CA GLU A 337 -8.47 26.35 42.25
C GLU A 337 -8.72 27.65 41.49
N GLY A 338 -9.91 28.24 41.57
CA GLY A 338 -10.22 29.52 40.91
C GLY A 338 -10.37 29.43 39.38
N TYR A 339 -10.70 28.25 38.87
CA TYR A 339 -10.78 27.92 37.44
C TYR A 339 -12.13 28.27 36.80
N GLU A 340 -13.10 28.78 37.56
CA GLU A 340 -14.52 28.86 37.17
C GLU A 340 -14.75 29.67 35.90
N ARG A 341 -13.86 30.65 35.62
CA ARG A 341 -13.90 31.48 34.41
C ARG A 341 -13.58 30.73 33.12
N LEU A 342 -13.05 29.52 33.22
CA LEU A 342 -12.67 28.68 32.08
C LEU A 342 -13.74 27.64 31.74
N VAL A 343 -14.75 27.49 32.60
CA VAL A 343 -15.86 26.57 32.43
C VAL A 343 -17.02 27.29 31.72
N PRO A 344 -17.67 26.70 30.70
CA PRO A 344 -17.45 25.35 30.16
C PRO A 344 -16.55 25.32 28.91
N ASP A 345 -16.01 26.46 28.48
CA ASP A 345 -15.47 26.63 27.12
C ASP A 345 -14.07 26.01 26.93
N ILE A 346 -13.22 26.09 27.95
CA ILE A 346 -11.85 25.52 27.94
C ILE A 346 -11.79 24.27 28.83
N LEU A 347 -12.48 24.31 29.97
CA LEU A 347 -12.61 23.20 30.91
C LEU A 347 -14.06 22.71 30.89
N PRO A 348 -14.30 21.40 30.97
CA PRO A 348 -15.65 20.85 30.90
C PRO A 348 -16.49 21.27 32.11
N PRO A 349 -17.83 21.30 31.99
CA PRO A 349 -18.75 21.62 33.08
C PRO A 349 -18.52 20.85 34.38
N GLN A 350 -18.09 19.59 34.27
CA GLN A 350 -17.84 18.67 35.38
C GLN A 350 -16.40 18.71 35.93
N PHE A 351 -15.61 19.75 35.62
CA PHE A 351 -14.26 19.85 36.16
C PHE A 351 -14.28 20.13 37.68
N GLU A 352 -13.61 19.26 38.44
CA GLU A 352 -13.57 19.27 39.92
C GLU A 352 -12.23 19.81 40.45
N GLY A 353 -11.48 20.59 39.66
CA GLY A 353 -10.19 21.13 40.06
C GLY A 353 -9.04 20.13 40.05
N ASN A 354 -9.22 18.92 39.52
CA ASN A 354 -8.18 17.89 39.50
C ASN A 354 -7.91 17.37 38.09
N ALA A 355 -6.64 17.27 37.71
CA ALA A 355 -6.21 16.74 36.41
C ALA A 355 -4.83 16.08 36.48
N THR A 356 -4.42 15.44 35.39
CA THR A 356 -3.04 15.03 35.14
C THR A 356 -2.50 15.81 33.95
N LEU A 357 -1.39 16.52 34.14
CA LEU A 357 -0.64 17.21 33.09
C LEU A 357 0.35 16.25 32.45
N GLU A 358 0.32 16.18 31.13
CA GLU A 358 1.21 15.33 30.33
C GLU A 358 1.73 16.09 29.09
N PHE A 359 2.81 15.60 28.49
CA PHE A 359 3.39 16.12 27.24
C PHE A 359 3.24 15.16 26.05
N PRO A 360 2.02 14.68 25.70
CA PRO A 360 1.83 13.70 24.64
C PRO A 360 1.80 14.30 23.23
N LEU A 361 1.86 15.63 23.13
CA LEU A 361 1.65 16.40 21.92
C LEU A 361 2.97 16.88 21.32
N PHE A 362 2.99 16.99 20.00
CA PHE A 362 4.12 17.49 19.22
C PHE A 362 3.69 18.70 18.41
N ILE A 363 4.59 19.67 18.25
CA ILE A 363 4.37 20.82 17.37
C ILE A 363 5.17 20.67 16.08
N ALA A 364 4.59 21.16 14.98
CA ALA A 364 5.25 21.22 13.69
C ALA A 364 6.31 22.34 13.66
N ASP A 365 7.22 22.24 12.69
CA ASP A 365 8.46 23.04 12.71
C ASP A 365 8.20 24.56 12.61
N ASN A 366 7.12 24.94 11.96
CA ASN A 366 6.64 26.31 11.83
C ASN A 366 6.21 26.95 13.18
N LEU A 367 6.00 26.15 14.23
CA LEU A 367 5.55 26.62 15.53
C LEU A 367 6.69 26.74 16.56
N PHE A 368 7.87 26.14 16.32
CA PHE A 368 8.99 26.13 17.29
C PHE A 368 9.53 27.51 17.64
N ASN A 369 9.43 28.49 16.74
CA ASN A 369 9.87 29.86 17.03
C ASN A 369 8.93 30.62 17.99
N ARG A 370 7.75 30.06 18.29
CA ARG A 370 6.69 30.73 19.04
C ARG A 370 6.28 29.98 20.31
N TYR A 371 6.49 28.67 20.34
CA TYR A 371 6.09 27.80 21.45
C TYR A 371 7.19 26.79 21.73
N ASP A 372 7.40 26.48 23.01
CA ASP A 372 8.37 25.48 23.44
C ASP A 372 7.80 24.07 23.26
N GLY A 373 6.47 23.94 23.27
CA GLY A 373 5.80 22.68 23.04
C GLY A 373 4.29 22.75 23.19
N ALA A 374 3.69 21.59 23.43
CA ALA A 374 2.29 21.45 23.75
C ALA A 374 2.10 20.43 24.89
N LEU A 375 1.08 20.65 25.70
CA LEU A 375 0.73 19.83 26.84
C LEU A 375 -0.76 19.53 26.85
N ARG A 376 -1.15 18.52 27.63
CA ARG A 376 -2.53 18.08 27.80
C ARG A 376 -2.83 17.92 29.27
N PHE A 377 -3.98 18.42 29.70
CA PHE A 377 -4.59 18.05 30.97
C PHE A 377 -5.62 16.96 30.72
N THR A 378 -5.47 15.85 31.41
CA THR A 378 -6.41 14.73 31.39
C THR A 378 -7.19 14.73 32.71
N MET A 379 -8.51 14.80 32.61
CA MET A 379 -9.44 14.87 33.74
C MET A 379 -10.12 13.52 33.96
N ARG A 380 -10.89 13.42 35.03
CA ARG A 380 -11.70 12.24 35.33
C ARG A 380 -12.62 11.89 34.14
N GLY A 381 -12.69 10.60 33.82
CA GLY A 381 -13.48 10.12 32.68
C GLY A 381 -12.78 10.24 31.32
N GLY A 382 -11.50 10.64 31.28
CA GLY A 382 -10.72 10.73 30.05
C GLY A 382 -10.99 11.99 29.23
N VAL A 383 -11.71 12.97 29.79
CA VAL A 383 -11.89 14.28 29.15
C VAL A 383 -10.57 15.02 29.16
N THR A 384 -10.20 15.62 28.04
CA THR A 384 -8.91 16.29 27.88
C THR A 384 -9.08 17.73 27.46
N THR A 385 -8.16 18.59 27.90
CA THR A 385 -7.96 19.92 27.31
C THR A 385 -6.48 20.09 26.98
N SER A 386 -6.18 20.73 25.86
CA SER A 386 -4.82 20.80 25.32
C SER A 386 -4.38 22.24 25.15
N PHE A 387 -3.08 22.49 25.30
CA PHE A 387 -2.50 23.82 25.20
C PHE A 387 -1.18 23.79 24.44
N LEU A 388 -0.93 24.79 23.60
CA LEU A 388 0.43 25.20 23.27
C LEU A 388 1.00 25.95 24.47
N TYR A 389 2.29 25.81 24.77
CA TYR A 389 2.92 26.51 25.89
C TYR A 389 4.22 27.23 25.52
N THR A 390 4.50 28.29 26.25
CA THR A 390 5.79 28.98 26.29
C THR A 390 6.16 29.20 27.75
N ILE A 391 7.36 28.77 28.15
CA ILE A 391 7.95 29.04 29.45
C ILE A 391 8.72 30.35 29.34
N THR A 392 8.44 31.29 30.24
CA THR A 392 9.17 32.53 30.39
C THR A 392 9.91 32.55 31.72
N ASP A 393 10.71 33.58 31.97
CA ASP A 393 11.41 33.72 33.26
C ASP A 393 10.45 33.87 34.45
N ASP A 394 9.31 34.52 34.22
CA ASP A 394 8.32 34.83 35.27
C ASP A 394 7.19 33.79 35.38
N GLY A 395 7.01 32.91 34.39
CA GLY A 395 5.80 32.10 34.32
C GLY A 395 5.63 31.22 33.10
N VAL A 396 4.40 30.75 32.90
CA VAL A 396 3.99 29.91 31.77
C VAL A 396 2.82 30.56 31.06
N ARG A 397 2.99 30.75 29.74
CA ARG A 397 1.92 31.16 28.84
C ARG A 397 1.32 29.91 28.20
N LEU A 398 0.02 29.71 28.36
CA LEU A 398 -0.75 28.63 27.72
C LEU A 398 -1.68 29.23 26.67
N VAL A 399 -1.79 28.60 25.50
CA VAL A 399 -2.75 28.95 24.46
C VAL A 399 -3.65 27.76 24.23
N TYR A 400 -4.95 27.94 24.49
CA TYR A 400 -5.94 26.86 24.36
C TYR A 400 -5.95 26.30 22.94
N LEU A 401 -5.94 24.97 22.85
CA LEU A 401 -5.89 24.24 21.59
C LEU A 401 -7.13 23.34 21.46
N PRO A 402 -8.07 23.67 20.55
CA PRO A 402 -9.18 22.79 20.20
C PRO A 402 -8.71 21.45 19.64
N ASP A 403 -9.40 20.37 19.97
CA ASP A 403 -9.06 19.01 19.51
C ASP A 403 -9.06 18.87 17.99
N SER A 404 -9.85 19.69 17.27
CA SER A 404 -9.88 19.71 15.80
C SER A 404 -8.55 20.12 15.15
N LEU A 405 -7.63 20.74 15.90
CA LEU A 405 -6.29 21.12 15.44
C LEU A 405 -5.23 20.05 15.75
N ILE A 406 -5.58 18.99 16.48
CA ILE A 406 -4.68 17.91 16.85
C ILE A 406 -4.87 16.76 15.86
N SER A 407 -3.85 16.48 15.07
CA SER A 407 -3.88 15.30 14.18
C SER A 407 -3.87 14.01 14.99
N GLU A 408 -4.29 12.89 14.37
CA GLU A 408 -4.32 11.59 15.04
C GLU A 408 -2.96 11.08 15.55
N ASN A 409 -1.85 11.65 15.08
CA ASN A 409 -0.49 11.36 15.56
C ASN A 409 -0.04 12.37 16.63
N ASN A 410 -0.98 13.09 17.24
CA ASN A 410 -0.75 14.13 18.24
C ASN A 410 0.14 15.30 17.75
N VAL A 411 0.16 15.56 16.43
CA VAL A 411 0.94 16.67 15.85
C VAL A 411 0.03 17.87 15.57
N ILE A 412 0.49 19.04 16.01
CA ILE A 412 -0.18 20.33 15.89
C ILE A 412 0.52 21.13 14.80
N ARG A 413 -0.23 21.54 13.77
CA ARG A 413 0.33 22.16 12.56
C ARG A 413 0.03 23.65 12.44
N SER A 414 -0.99 24.12 13.15
CA SER A 414 -1.48 25.49 13.07
C SER A 414 -1.99 25.94 14.43
N GLU A 415 -2.00 27.25 14.62
CA GLU A 415 -2.61 27.88 15.78
C GLU A 415 -4.13 28.00 15.64
N PRO A 416 -4.84 28.15 16.77
CA PRO A 416 -6.24 28.58 16.75
C PRO A 416 -6.38 29.94 16.09
N ALA A 417 -7.41 30.12 15.27
CA ALA A 417 -7.71 31.40 14.62
C ALA A 417 -7.97 32.53 15.63
N THR A 418 -8.56 32.19 16.77
CA THR A 418 -8.82 33.09 17.90
C THR A 418 -8.17 32.52 19.16
N PRO A 419 -6.89 32.85 19.44
CA PRO A 419 -6.17 32.25 20.55
C PRO A 419 -6.68 32.77 21.89
N VAL A 420 -7.13 31.85 22.75
CA VAL A 420 -7.38 32.16 24.17
C VAL A 420 -6.10 31.91 24.94
N ILE A 421 -5.57 32.96 25.57
CA ILE A 421 -4.26 32.95 26.22
C ILE A 421 -4.47 32.98 27.74
N LEU A 422 -3.86 32.02 28.43
CA LEU A 422 -3.74 32.00 29.88
C LEU A 422 -2.30 32.29 30.26
N PHE A 423 -2.10 33.12 31.27
CA PHE A 423 -0.77 33.36 31.82
C PHE A 423 -0.78 33.11 33.31
N PHE A 424 0.19 32.31 33.75
CA PHE A 424 0.43 31.97 35.15
C PHE A 424 1.86 32.32 35.50
N ARG A 425 2.08 32.87 36.70
CA ARG A 425 3.40 33.10 37.26
C ARG A 425 3.83 31.93 38.12
N TYR A 426 5.13 31.64 38.14
CA TYR A 426 5.66 30.66 39.07
C TYR A 426 5.60 31.16 40.52
N TYR A 427 5.34 30.25 41.44
CA TYR A 427 5.63 30.41 42.86
C TYR A 427 6.10 29.07 43.44
N GLN A 428 6.85 29.13 44.54
CA GLN A 428 7.24 27.96 45.32
C GLN A 428 6.31 27.87 46.53
N THR A 429 5.78 26.68 46.80
CA THR A 429 4.99 26.40 48.01
C THR A 429 5.86 26.39 49.27
#